data_AF-A0A7C5LT27-F1
#
_entry.id   AF-A0A7C5LT27-F1
#
_cell.length_a   1.000
_cell.length_b   1.000
_cell.length_c   1.000
_cell.angle_alpha   90.00
_cell.angle_beta   90.00
_cell.angle_gamma   90.00
#
_symmetry.space_group_name_H-M   'P 1'
#
loop_
_entity.id
_entity.type
_entity.pdbx_description
1 polymer ?
#
loop_
_entity_poly.entity_id
_entity_poly.type
_entity_poly.pdbx_seq_one_letter_code
_entity_poly.pdbx_strand_id
1 'polypeptide(L)' 'PAAIPGGEIKMLGFHTLTLAPIHRELIDISLLSAEETDWLNRYHEQVLQKIGPLIDKDVQSWLRQACTPIGG' A
#
# COMPACT_ATOMS: atom_id res chain seq x y z
N PRO A 1 -18.29 -8.32 3.72
CA PRO A 1 -19.05 -7.40 4.60
C PRO A 1 -18.51 -7.41 6.03
N ALA A 2 -18.35 -6.25 6.65
CA ALA A 2 -17.81 -6.11 8.00
C ALA A 2 -18.67 -5.15 8.85
N ALA A 3 -18.66 -5.32 10.17
CA ALA A 3 -19.21 -4.32 11.08
C ALA A 3 -18.22 -3.14 11.16
N ILE A 4 -18.72 -1.92 11.02
CA ILE A 4 -17.93 -0.68 11.07
C ILE A 4 -18.35 0.08 12.34
N PRO A 5 -17.42 0.69 13.10
CA PRO A 5 -17.79 1.56 14.23
C PRO A 5 -18.78 2.65 13.81
N GLY A 6 -19.89 2.78 14.53
CA GLY A 6 -20.96 3.73 14.21
C GLY A 6 -21.91 3.31 13.07
N GLY A 7 -21.72 2.13 12.48
CA GLY A 7 -22.60 1.61 11.44
C GLY A 7 -23.76 0.78 12.01
N GLU A 8 -24.97 0.98 11.47
CA GLU A 8 -26.17 0.22 11.86
C GLU A 8 -26.25 -1.17 11.20
N ILE A 9 -25.57 -1.36 10.07
CA ILE A 9 -25.56 -2.61 9.29
C ILE A 9 -24.14 -2.99 8.85
N LYS A 10 -23.97 -4.25 8.41
CA LYS A 10 -22.70 -4.72 7.81
C LYS A 10 -22.45 -4.01 6.48
N MET A 11 -21.27 -3.41 6.33
CA MET A 11 -20.88 -2.66 5.13
C MET A 11 -20.00 -3.49 4.20
N LEU A 12 -20.09 -3.21 2.91
CA LEU A 12 -19.14 -3.68 1.89
C LEU A 12 -17.91 -2.76 1.86
N GLY A 13 -16.83 -3.23 1.24
CA GLY A 13 -15.61 -2.48 1.06
C GLY A 13 -14.89 -2.89 -0.22
N PHE A 14 -13.74 -2.28 -0.46
CA PHE A 14 -12.94 -2.54 -1.66
C PHE A 14 -11.84 -3.57 -1.39
N HIS A 15 -11.47 -4.28 -2.43
CA HIS A 15 -10.29 -5.14 -2.46
C HIS A 15 -9.38 -4.70 -3.60
N THR A 16 -8.08 -4.60 -3.32
CA THR A 16 -7.09 -4.16 -4.28
C THR A 16 -6.74 -5.26 -5.27
N LEU A 17 -7.04 -5.04 -6.55
CA LEU A 17 -6.68 -5.96 -7.64
C LEU A 17 -5.32 -5.60 -8.24
N THR A 18 -5.11 -4.33 -8.57
CA THR A 18 -3.86 -3.83 -9.13
C THR A 18 -2.76 -3.81 -8.09
N LEU A 19 -1.62 -4.42 -8.40
CA LEU A 19 -0.45 -4.45 -7.53
C LEU A 19 0.73 -3.80 -8.24
N ALA A 20 0.77 -2.47 -8.20
CA ALA A 20 1.87 -1.66 -8.73
C ALA A 20 2.26 -0.59 -7.70
N PRO A 21 3.55 -0.34 -7.47
CA PRO A 21 3.97 0.65 -6.50
C PRO A 21 3.45 2.05 -6.87
N ILE A 22 2.92 2.76 -5.88
CA ILE A 22 2.62 4.19 -6.01
C ILE A 22 3.93 4.97 -5.86
N HIS A 23 4.18 5.93 -6.76
CA HIS A 23 5.42 6.68 -6.81
C HIS A 23 5.54 7.66 -5.63
N ARG A 24 6.52 7.42 -4.73
CA ARG A 24 6.63 8.12 -3.44
C ARG A 24 7.06 9.58 -3.56
N GLU A 25 7.89 9.92 -4.55
CA GLU A 25 8.41 11.29 -4.72
C GLU A 25 7.33 12.30 -5.14
N LEU A 26 6.14 11.82 -5.56
CA LEU A 26 4.99 12.66 -5.92
C LEU A 26 4.02 12.87 -4.75
N ILE A 27 4.34 12.37 -3.55
CA ILE A 27 3.47 12.41 -2.38
C ILE A 27 3.97 13.50 -1.43
N ASP A 28 3.13 14.50 -1.19
CA ASP A 28 3.34 15.43 -0.07
C ASP A 28 2.86 14.76 1.23
N ILE A 29 3.82 14.22 1.99
CA ILE A 29 3.56 13.46 3.21
C ILE A 29 2.88 14.34 4.28
N SER A 30 3.08 15.66 4.25
CA SER A 30 2.48 16.58 5.22
C SER A 30 0.95 16.66 5.12
N LEU A 31 0.38 16.21 4.00
CA LEU A 31 -1.06 16.16 3.76
C LEU A 31 -1.68 14.83 4.18
N LEU A 32 -0.87 13.81 4.51
CA LEU A 32 -1.36 12.50 4.89
C LEU A 32 -1.56 12.40 6.40
N SER A 33 -2.65 11.78 6.79
CA SER A 33 -2.82 11.26 8.14
C SER A 33 -1.89 10.08 8.41
N ALA A 34 -1.74 9.73 9.69
CA ALA A 34 -1.00 8.54 10.09
C ALA A 34 -1.63 7.27 9.51
N GLU A 35 -2.97 7.17 9.46
CA GLU A 35 -3.66 6.01 8.91
C GLU A 35 -3.43 5.84 7.40
N GLU A 36 -3.43 6.94 6.64
CA GLU A 36 -3.16 6.92 5.19
C GLU A 36 -1.69 6.53 4.92
N THR A 37 -0.77 7.01 5.74
CA THR A 37 0.66 6.63 5.68
C THR A 37 0.83 5.14 5.95
N ASP A 38 0.21 4.63 7.02
CA ASP A 38 0.23 3.20 7.38
C ASP A 38 -0.45 2.32 6.33
N TRP A 39 -1.52 2.82 5.71
CA TRP A 39 -2.18 2.13 4.61
C TRP A 39 -1.25 2.02 3.39
N LEU A 40 -0.56 3.10 3.02
CA LEU A 40 0.35 3.09 1.88
C LEU A 40 1.53 2.15 2.12
N ASN A 41 2.12 2.18 3.32
CA ASN A 41 3.22 1.31 3.70
C ASN A 41 2.82 -0.17 3.63
N ARG A 42 1.63 -0.53 4.16
CA ARG A 42 1.08 -1.90 4.06
C ARG A 42 0.77 -2.30 2.61
N TYR A 43 0.29 -1.36 1.79
CA TYR A 43 0.03 -1.62 0.38
C TYR A 43 1.35 -1.92 -0.37
N HIS A 44 2.38 -1.11 -0.18
CA HIS A 44 3.71 -1.33 -0.76
C HIS A 44 4.34 -2.65 -0.31
N GLU A 45 4.17 -3.03 0.96
CA GLU A 45 4.60 -4.35 1.45
C GLU A 45 3.87 -5.49 0.71
N GLN A 46 2.55 -5.39 0.53
CA GLN A 46 1.77 -6.38 -0.23
C GLN A 46 2.21 -6.48 -1.69
N VAL A 47 2.51 -5.34 -2.33
CA VAL A 47 3.06 -5.33 -3.70
C VAL A 47 4.39 -6.08 -3.74
N LEU A 48 5.31 -5.81 -2.80
CA LEU A 48 6.60 -6.49 -2.76
C LEU A 48 6.46 -7.99 -2.50
N GLN A 49 5.60 -8.40 -1.57
CA GLN A 49 5.37 -9.81 -1.24
C GLN A 49 4.78 -10.61 -2.42
N LYS A 50 3.85 -10.01 -3.17
CA LYS A 50 3.14 -10.70 -4.26
C LYS A 50 3.87 -10.63 -5.60
N ILE A 51 4.45 -9.47 -5.94
CA ILE A 51 5.10 -9.25 -7.24
C ILE A 51 6.58 -9.59 -7.19
N GLY A 52 7.25 -9.35 -6.06
CA GLY A 52 8.69 -9.56 -5.92
C GLY A 52 9.19 -10.95 -6.30
N PRO A 53 8.50 -12.07 -5.97
CA PRO A 53 8.92 -13.41 -6.38
C PRO A 53 8.72 -13.73 -7.86
N LEU A 54 7.97 -12.91 -8.61
CA LEU A 54 7.56 -13.17 -9.99
C LEU A 54 8.42 -12.45 -11.04
N ILE A 55 9.42 -11.68 -10.60
CA ILE A 55 10.24 -10.80 -11.44
C ILE A 55 11.73 -11.08 -11.22
N ASP A 56 12.54 -10.67 -12.20
CA ASP A 56 14.00 -10.83 -12.13
C ASP A 56 14.62 -10.06 -10.97
N LYS A 57 15.78 -10.53 -10.49
CA LYS A 57 16.47 -9.99 -9.31
C LYS A 57 16.75 -8.48 -9.41
N ASP A 58 17.15 -8.01 -10.59
CA ASP A 58 17.45 -6.58 -10.79
C ASP A 58 16.18 -5.72 -10.66
N VAL A 59 15.06 -6.18 -11.24
CA VAL A 59 13.76 -5.53 -11.11
C VAL A 59 13.23 -5.63 -9.68
N GLN A 60 13.50 -6.73 -8.99
CA GLN A 60 13.14 -6.91 -7.59
C GLN A 60 13.88 -5.92 -6.68
N SER A 61 15.16 -5.62 -6.96
CA SER A 61 15.92 -4.60 -6.24
C SER A 61 15.27 -3.21 -6.41
N TRP A 62 14.92 -2.86 -7.65
CA TRP A 62 14.16 -1.64 -7.93
C TRP A 62 12.81 -1.61 -7.20
N LEU A 63 12.05 -2.71 -7.21
CA LEU A 63 10.75 -2.78 -6.55
C LEU A 63 10.85 -2.56 -5.04
N ARG A 64 11.89 -3.12 -4.38
CA ARG A 64 12.15 -2.87 -2.95
C ARG A 64 12.39 -1.39 -2.66
N GLN A 65 13.10 -0.69 -3.53
CA GLN A 65 13.36 0.74 -3.39
C GLN A 65 12.09 1.58 -3.68
N ALA A 66 11.30 1.19 -4.67
CA ALA A 66 10.02 1.82 -4.98
C ALA A 66 9.02 1.68 -3.81
N CYS A 67 9.04 0.53 -3.12
CA CYS A 67 8.18 0.17 -2.00
C CYS A 67 8.75 0.49 -0.61
N THR A 68 9.81 1.31 -0.50
CA THR A 68 10.36 1.70 0.80
C THR A 68 9.34 2.50 1.62
N PRO A 69 9.15 2.22 2.92
CA PRO A 69 8.20 2.95 3.75
C PRO A 69 8.42 4.47 3.74
N ILE A 70 7.32 5.21 3.88
CA ILE A 70 7.31 6.67 4.06
C ILE A 70 6.76 7.04 5.45
N GLY A 71 7.02 8.28 5.86
CA GLY A 71 6.61 8.80 7.17
C GLY A 71 7.53 8.29 8.27
N GLY A 72 8.23 9.22 8.91
CA GLY A 72 9.05 9.01 10.11
C GLY A 72 8.72 10.08 11.14
#